data_AF-A0A7T3DBC8-F1
#
_entry.id   AF-A0A7T3DBC8-F1
#
_cell.length_a   1.000
_cell.length_b   1.000
_cell.length_c   1.000
_cell.angle_alpha   90.00
_cell.angle_beta   90.00
_cell.angle_gamma   90.00
#
_symmetry.space_group_name_H-M   'P 1'
#
loop_
_entity.id
_entity.type
_entity.pdbx_description
1 polymer ?
#
loop_
_entity_poly.entity_id
_entity_poly.type
_entity_poly.pdbx_seq_one_letter_code
_entity_poly.pdbx_strand_id
1 'polypeptide(L)'
;MVTPEQTEVFPGVLRHVEYRMAVYVGQAQALIAAGLVMRQQLPGQAGNGRGMCTYDADGSKVHRGCSRSASAGRKYIVAKRCAEGLLIEVRLVLSPERLEAIDAQRVRASVCWPFPVVVGHIPNTPTRPALLRAR
;
A
#
# COMPACT_ATOMS: atom_id res chain seq x y z
N MET A 1 7.62 4.51 11.99
CA MET A 1 6.59 3.79 11.22
C MET A 1 6.20 4.69 10.06
N VAL A 2 6.64 4.36 8.84
CA VAL A 2 6.27 5.13 7.64
C VAL A 2 4.84 4.73 7.31
N THR A 3 3.89 5.63 7.47
CA THR A 3 2.53 5.43 6.97
C THR A 3 2.64 5.21 5.47
N PRO A 4 2.14 4.09 4.91
CA PRO A 4 2.19 3.91 3.47
C PRO A 4 1.39 5.05 2.83
N GLU A 5 1.94 5.69 1.80
CA GLU A 5 1.21 6.72 1.06
C GLU A 5 -0.13 6.14 0.60
N GLN A 6 -1.20 6.69 1.16
CA GLN A 6 -2.57 6.36 0.77
C GLN A 6 -2.98 7.31 -0.35
N THR A 7 -3.50 6.75 -1.43
CA THR A 7 -3.99 7.52 -2.58
C THR A 7 -5.46 7.19 -2.79
N GLU A 8 -6.30 8.21 -2.88
CA GLU A 8 -7.67 7.99 -3.32
C GLU A 8 -7.68 7.67 -4.82
N VAL A 9 -8.22 6.50 -5.19
CA VAL A 9 -8.24 6.01 -6.58
C VAL A 9 -9.64 6.00 -7.19
N PHE A 10 -10.66 6.09 -6.34
CA PHE A 10 -12.07 6.21 -6.68
C PHE A 10 -12.77 6.86 -5.48
N PRO A 11 -13.87 7.62 -5.65
CA PRO A 11 -14.58 8.25 -4.53
C PRO A 11 -14.86 7.29 -3.37
N GLY A 12 -14.25 7.55 -2.21
CA GLY A 12 -14.38 6.72 -1.00
C GLY A 12 -13.60 5.40 -1.03
N VAL A 13 -12.63 5.25 -1.94
CA VAL A 13 -11.71 4.12 -2.03
C VAL A 13 -10.27 4.60 -1.98
N LEU A 14 -9.60 4.26 -0.88
CA LEU A 14 -8.18 4.51 -0.68
C LEU A 14 -7.38 3.29 -1.10
N ARG A 15 -6.28 3.51 -1.80
CA ARG A 15 -5.30 2.48 -2.16
C ARG A 15 -3.99 2.75 -1.45
N HIS A 16 -3.35 1.71 -0.97
CA HIS A 16 -1.93 1.72 -0.63
C HIS A 16 -1.29 0.38 -1.01
N VAL A 17 0.04 0.30 -0.94
CA VAL A 17 0.78 -0.94 -1.16
C VAL A 17 1.36 -1.39 0.17
N GLU A 18 1.00 -2.61 0.59
CA GLU A 18 1.49 -3.25 1.80
C GLU A 18 2.18 -4.56 1.42
N TYR A 19 3.48 -4.66 1.72
CA TYR A 19 4.32 -5.80 1.34
C TYR A 19 4.25 -6.10 -0.17
N ARG A 20 3.59 -7.19 -0.57
CA ARG A 20 3.40 -7.62 -1.96
C ARG A 20 1.97 -7.42 -2.47
N MET A 21 1.16 -6.62 -1.77
CA MET A 21 -0.27 -6.48 -2.04
C MET A 21 -0.63 -5.03 -2.32
N ALA A 22 -1.49 -4.82 -3.32
CA ALA A 22 -2.28 -3.60 -3.40
C ALA A 22 -3.50 -3.76 -2.50
N VAL A 23 -3.62 -2.88 -1.52
CA VAL A 23 -4.71 -2.87 -0.54
C VAL A 23 -5.63 -1.70 -0.87
N TYR A 24 -6.90 -2.01 -1.10
CA TYR A 24 -7.97 -1.05 -1.33
C TYR A 24 -8.90 -1.07 -0.13
N VAL A 25 -9.20 0.10 0.42
CA VAL A 25 -10.02 0.26 1.62
C VAL A 25 -11.18 1.18 1.29
N GLY A 26 -12.38 0.77 1.66
CA GLY A 26 -13.58 1.58 1.46
C GLY A 26 -14.85 0.88 1.96
N GLN A 27 -15.98 1.55 1.80
CA GLN A 27 -17.27 0.91 2.01
C GLN A 27 -17.57 -0.11 0.91
N ALA A 28 -18.41 -1.09 1.21
CA ALA A 28 -18.77 -2.15 0.28
C ALA A 28 -19.31 -1.61 -1.06
N GLN A 29 -20.17 -0.58 -1.01
CA GLN A 29 -20.77 0.06 -2.18
C GLN A 29 -19.71 0.73 -3.06
N ALA A 30 -18.78 1.47 -2.46
CA ALA A 30 -17.71 2.16 -3.19
C ALA A 30 -16.77 1.16 -3.88
N LEU A 31 -16.41 0.07 -3.21
CA LEU A 31 -15.55 -0.98 -3.78
C LEU A 31 -16.25 -1.78 -4.90
N ILE A 32 -17.57 -1.96 -4.83
CA ILE A 32 -18.36 -2.53 -5.92
C ILE A 32 -18.41 -1.57 -7.10
N ALA A 33 -18.69 -0.29 -6.86
CA ALA A 33 -18.74 0.74 -7.90
C ALA A 33 -17.38 0.92 -8.61
N ALA A 34 -16.28 0.77 -7.87
CA ALA A 34 -14.93 0.76 -8.41
C ALA A 34 -14.55 -0.55 -9.14
N GLY A 35 -15.45 -1.55 -9.20
CA GLY A 35 -15.20 -2.83 -9.88
C GLY A 35 -14.21 -3.75 -9.17
N LEU A 36 -13.84 -3.48 -7.92
CA LEU A 36 -12.81 -4.26 -7.19
C LEU A 36 -13.36 -5.59 -6.65
N VAL A 37 -14.66 -5.60 -6.31
CA VAL A 37 -15.36 -6.77 -5.77
C VAL A 37 -16.79 -6.84 -6.30
N MET A 38 -17.30 -8.05 -6.46
CA MET A 38 -18.73 -8.26 -6.68
C MET A 38 -19.48 -8.38 -5.36
N ARG A 39 -20.77 -8.06 -5.35
CA ARG A 39 -21.61 -8.15 -4.14
C ARG A 39 -21.54 -9.53 -3.50
N GLN A 40 -21.61 -10.60 -4.30
CA GLN A 40 -21.57 -11.99 -3.85
C GLN A 40 -20.22 -12.39 -3.26
N GLN A 41 -19.17 -11.60 -3.48
CA GLN A 41 -17.83 -11.85 -2.94
C GLN A 41 -17.61 -11.25 -1.55
N LEU A 42 -18.55 -10.45 -1.06
CA LEU A 42 -18.42 -9.79 0.23
C LEU A 42 -18.55 -10.78 1.40
N PRO A 43 -17.83 -10.54 2.52
CA PRO A 43 -18.03 -11.28 3.75
C PRO A 43 -19.48 -11.22 4.24
N GLY A 44 -19.99 -12.32 4.78
CA GLY A 44 -21.36 -12.44 5.27
C GLY A 44 -22.42 -12.75 4.20
N GLN A 45 -22.05 -12.80 2.92
CA GLN A 45 -22.93 -13.30 1.86
C GLN A 45 -23.07 -14.83 1.88
N ALA A 46 -24.03 -15.35 1.12
CA ALA A 46 -24.22 -16.79 0.98
C ALA A 46 -22.92 -17.48 0.53
N GLY A 47 -22.57 -18.57 1.21
CA GLY A 47 -21.32 -19.29 1.01
C GLY A 47 -20.09 -18.64 1.65
N ASN A 48 -20.13 -17.36 2.06
CA ASN A 48 -19.00 -16.57 2.54
C ASN A 48 -18.86 -16.51 4.07
N GLY A 49 -17.62 -16.48 4.55
CA GLY A 49 -17.34 -16.22 5.96
C GLY A 49 -17.64 -14.78 6.33
N ARG A 50 -17.90 -14.49 7.61
CA ARG A 50 -18.22 -13.13 8.08
C ARG A 50 -17.01 -12.19 8.19
N GLY A 51 -15.81 -12.74 8.39
CA GLY A 51 -14.59 -11.96 8.62
C GLY A 51 -13.73 -11.77 7.37
N MET A 52 -13.56 -12.83 6.57
CA MET A 52 -12.71 -12.80 5.38
C MET A 52 -13.17 -13.83 4.35
N CYS A 53 -13.02 -13.49 3.08
CA CYS A 53 -13.14 -14.40 1.94
C CYS A 53 -11.92 -14.32 1.05
N THR A 54 -11.52 -15.44 0.46
CA THR A 54 -10.37 -15.53 -0.43
C THR A 54 -10.81 -16.08 -1.78
N TYR A 55 -10.32 -15.46 -2.85
CA TYR A 55 -10.60 -15.80 -4.23
C TYR A 55 -9.30 -15.90 -5.02
N ASP A 56 -9.20 -16.90 -5.89
CA ASP A 56 -8.10 -17.02 -6.84
C ASP A 56 -8.27 -16.01 -8.00
N ALA A 57 -7.23 -15.88 -8.82
CA ALA A 57 -7.16 -14.88 -9.89
C ALA A 57 -8.25 -15.07 -10.96
N ASP A 58 -8.71 -16.31 -11.15
CA ASP A 58 -9.83 -16.69 -12.02
C ASP A 58 -11.21 -16.36 -11.42
N GLY A 59 -11.25 -15.84 -10.18
CA GLY A 59 -12.46 -15.53 -9.45
C GLY A 59 -13.07 -16.73 -8.71
N SER A 60 -12.44 -17.89 -8.77
CA SER A 60 -12.88 -19.07 -8.01
C SER A 60 -12.66 -18.87 -6.52
N LYS A 61 -13.55 -19.44 -5.71
CA LYS A 61 -13.50 -19.27 -4.27
C LYS A 61 -12.56 -20.29 -3.63
N VAL A 62 -11.70 -19.83 -2.74
CA VAL A 62 -10.85 -20.69 -1.91
C VAL A 62 -11.62 -21.17 -0.68
N HIS A 63 -11.63 -22.48 -0.46
CA HIS A 63 -12.30 -23.11 0.69
C HIS A 63 -11.50 -22.90 1.98
N ARG A 64 -12.21 -22.83 3.10
CA ARG A 64 -11.59 -22.68 4.42
C ARG A 64 -10.75 -23.91 4.73
N GLY A 65 -9.53 -23.73 5.24
CA GLY A 65 -8.60 -24.81 5.56
C GLY A 65 -7.71 -25.26 4.39
N CYS A 66 -7.95 -24.78 3.17
CA CYS A 66 -7.02 -24.99 2.06
C CYS A 66 -5.85 -24.01 2.18
N SER A 67 -4.70 -24.51 2.65
CA SER A 67 -3.45 -23.75 2.62
C SER A 67 -2.88 -23.81 1.20
N ARG A 68 -2.84 -22.66 0.51
CA ARG A 68 -2.16 -22.48 -0.77
C ARG A 68 -1.26 -21.25 -0.66
N SER A 69 -0.06 -21.33 -1.24
CA SER A 69 0.86 -20.19 -1.31
C SER A 69 0.20 -19.01 -2.02
N ALA A 70 0.41 -17.79 -1.50
CA ALA A 70 -0.13 -16.58 -2.12
C ALA A 70 0.42 -16.42 -3.54
N SER A 71 -0.46 -16.54 -4.54
CA SER A 71 -0.14 -16.40 -5.97
C SER A 71 -0.58 -15.04 -6.49
N ALA A 72 0.09 -14.55 -7.53
CA ALA A 72 -0.30 -13.30 -8.20
C ALA A 72 -1.78 -13.33 -8.62
N GLY A 73 -2.46 -12.20 -8.46
CA GLY A 73 -3.89 -12.06 -8.74
C GLY A 73 -4.83 -12.62 -7.67
N ARG A 74 -4.32 -13.35 -6.67
CA ARG A 74 -5.16 -13.79 -5.55
C ARG A 74 -5.71 -12.59 -4.78
N LYS A 75 -6.99 -12.67 -4.43
CA LYS A 75 -7.77 -11.61 -3.79
C LYS A 75 -8.23 -12.05 -2.41
N TYR A 76 -7.96 -11.21 -1.41
CA TYR A 76 -8.48 -11.35 -0.05
C TYR A 76 -9.45 -10.20 0.22
N ILE A 77 -10.66 -10.51 0.69
CA ILE A 77 -11.69 -9.52 1.01
C ILE A 77 -11.97 -9.64 2.51
N VAL A 78 -11.56 -8.63 3.27
CA VAL A 78 -11.57 -8.63 4.73
C VAL A 78 -12.58 -7.62 5.24
N ALA A 79 -13.43 -8.02 6.16
CA ALA A 79 -14.32 -7.14 6.89
C ALA A 79 -13.59 -6.57 8.12
N LYS A 80 -13.51 -5.24 8.21
CA LYS A 80 -12.96 -4.53 9.37
C LYS A 80 -14.03 -3.66 10.00
N ARG A 81 -14.24 -3.82 11.31
CA ARG A 81 -15.08 -2.91 12.09
C ARG A 81 -14.22 -1.73 12.54
N CYS A 82 -14.72 -0.53 12.30
CA CYS A 82 -14.14 0.73 12.73
C CYS A 82 -15.23 1.53 13.50
N ALA A 83 -14.83 2.62 14.15
CA ALA A 83 -15.76 3.45 14.91
C ALA A 83 -16.91 3.99 14.03
N GLU A 84 -16.61 4.29 12.77
CA GLU A 84 -17.55 4.85 11.78
C GLU A 84 -18.40 3.79 11.07
N GLY A 85 -18.17 2.49 11.35
CA GLY A 85 -18.94 1.39 10.77
C GLY A 85 -18.09 0.27 10.18
N LEU A 86 -18.65 -0.44 9.20
CA LEU A 86 -17.98 -1.57 8.54
C LEU A 86 -17.22 -1.08 7.30
N LEU A 87 -15.90 -1.24 7.33
CA LEU A 87 -15.04 -1.09 6.17
C LEU A 87 -14.66 -2.45 5.60
N ILE A 88 -14.39 -2.47 4.30
CA ILE A 88 -13.89 -3.65 3.61
C ILE A 88 -12.48 -3.34 3.10
N GLU A 89 -11.57 -4.28 3.28
CA GLU A 89 -10.26 -4.27 2.64
C GLU A 89 -10.22 -5.32 1.54
N VAL A 90 -9.87 -4.89 0.34
CA VAL A 90 -9.59 -5.77 -0.80
C VAL A 90 -8.09 -5.79 -0.99
N ARG A 91 -7.45 -6.93 -0.73
CA ARG A 91 -6.01 -7.11 -0.89
C ARG A 91 -5.75 -7.97 -2.12
N LEU A 92 -5.04 -7.41 -3.09
CA LEU A 92 -4.67 -8.07 -4.33
C LEU A 92 -3.17 -8.37 -4.32
N VAL A 93 -2.82 -9.65 -4.45
CA VAL A 93 -1.42 -10.05 -4.60
C VAL A 93 -0.91 -9.58 -5.94
N LEU A 94 0.11 -8.73 -5.91
CA LEU A 94 0.73 -8.18 -7.11
C LEU A 94 1.64 -9.23 -7.77
N SER A 95 1.76 -9.16 -9.09
CA SER A 95 2.77 -9.93 -9.80
C SER A 95 4.17 -9.35 -9.55
N PRO A 96 5.24 -10.15 -9.69
CA PRO A 96 6.61 -9.66 -9.56
C PRO A 96 6.90 -8.44 -10.44
N GLU A 97 6.44 -8.46 -11.70
CA GLU A 97 6.65 -7.36 -12.66
C GLU A 97 5.95 -6.07 -12.20
N ARG A 98 4.83 -6.19 -11.50
CA ARG A 98 4.12 -5.04 -10.92
C ARG A 98 4.80 -4.49 -9.68
N LEU A 99 5.41 -5.34 -8.86
CA LEU A 99 6.22 -4.90 -7.73
C LEU A 99 7.46 -4.15 -8.22
N GLU A 100 8.18 -4.71 -9.19
CA GLU A 100 9.34 -4.06 -9.81
C GLU A 100 8.98 -2.70 -10.42
N ALA A 101 7.84 -2.60 -11.11
CA ALA A 101 7.36 -1.33 -11.65
C ALA A 101 7.06 -0.29 -10.56
N ILE A 102 6.44 -0.68 -9.45
CA ILE A 102 6.13 0.21 -8.32
C ILE A 102 7.43 0.67 -7.63
N ASP A 103 8.37 -0.24 -7.42
CA ASP A 103 9.65 0.09 -6.80
C ASP A 103 10.48 1.01 -7.72
N ALA A 104 10.49 0.75 -9.03
CA ALA A 104 11.13 1.64 -10.01
C ALA A 104 10.49 3.04 -10.02
N GLN A 105 9.16 3.14 -9.90
CA GLN A 105 8.46 4.42 -9.78
C GLN A 105 8.85 5.17 -8.50
N ARG A 106 8.92 4.47 -7.37
CA ARG A 106 9.34 5.06 -6.07
C ARG A 106 10.77 5.58 -6.13
N VAL A 107 11.70 4.81 -6.71
CA VAL A 107 13.09 5.24 -6.89
C VAL A 107 13.16 6.49 -7.78
N ARG A 108 12.41 6.52 -8.91
CA ARG A 108 12.34 7.71 -9.75
C ARG A 108 11.82 8.93 -8.99
N ALA A 109 10.74 8.77 -8.23
CA ALA A 109 10.16 9.84 -7.41
C ALA A 109 11.15 10.38 -6.37
N SER A 110 11.96 9.52 -5.75
CA SER A 110 13.02 9.96 -4.82
C SER A 110 14.18 10.68 -5.49
N VAL A 111 14.49 10.34 -6.75
CA VAL A 111 15.60 10.94 -7.50
C VAL A 111 15.22 12.29 -8.10
N CYS A 112 13.95 12.50 -8.46
CA CYS A 112 13.47 13.76 -9.03
C CYS A 112 13.07 14.82 -7.98
N TRP A 113 13.67 14.77 -6.79
CA TRP A 113 13.48 15.80 -5.77
C TRP A 113 14.05 17.14 -6.26
N PRO A 114 13.29 18.26 -6.19
CA PRO A 114 13.61 19.50 -6.90
C PRO A 114 14.75 20.31 -6.26
N PHE A 115 15.27 19.86 -5.13
CA PHE A 115 16.42 20.48 -4.48
C PHE A 115 17.65 19.61 -4.74
N PRO A 116 18.77 20.19 -5.21
CA PRO A 116 20.01 19.43 -5.28
C PRO A 116 20.33 18.90 -3.89
N VAL A 117 20.62 17.60 -3.79
CA VAL A 117 21.22 17.03 -2.58
C VAL A 117 22.58 17.69 -2.43
N VAL A 118 22.64 18.80 -1.68
CA VAL A 118 23.90 19.42 -1.29
C VAL A 118 24.55 18.45 -0.32
N VAL A 119 25.46 17.62 -0.82
CA VAL A 119 26.40 16.91 0.04
C VAL A 119 27.26 18.00 0.65
N GLY A 120 26.88 18.45 1.85
CA GLY A 120 27.64 19.44 2.59
C GLY A 120 29.02 18.88 2.88
N HIS A 121 30.00 19.24 2.07
CA HIS A 121 31.39 19.16 2.47
C HIS A 121 31.54 20.23 3.55
N ILE A 122 31.60 19.84 4.83
CA ILE A 122 32.02 20.75 5.89
C ILE A 122 33.54 20.86 5.74
N PRO A 123 34.11 21.96 5.23
CA PRO A 123 35.55 22.15 5.37
C PRO A 123 35.82 22.32 6.87
N ASN A 124 36.50 21.33 7.47
CA ASN A 124 37.15 21.49 8.76
C ASN A 124 38.30 22.50 8.60
N THR A 125 37.97 23.79 8.61
CA THR A 125 38.96 24.86 8.77
C THR A 125 38.90 25.34 10.21
N PRO A 126 39.86 24.97 11.08
CA PRO A 126 40.00 25.63 12.37
C PRO A 126 40.50 27.05 12.13
N THR A 127 39.59 28.03 12.17
CA THR A 127 39.95 29.45 12.20
C THR A 127 40.59 29.74 13.56
N ARG A 128 41.92 29.70 13.62
CA ARG A 128 42.68 30.18 14.77
C ARG A 128 42.70 31.72 14.72
N PRO A 129 42.17 32.44 15.72
CA PRO A 129 42.31 33.89 15.72
C PRO A 129 43.79 34.25 15.95
N ALA A 130 44.35 35.05 15.03
CA ALA A 130 45.67 35.63 15.18
C ALA A 130 45.67 36.58 16.39
N LEU A 131 46.53 36.30 17.38
CA LEU A 131 46.81 37.22 18.48
C LEU A 131 47.60 38.41 17.93
N LEU A 132 46.92 39.54 17.73
CA LEU A 132 47.56 40.84 17.63
C LEU A 132 48.07 41.22 19.03
N ARG A 133 49.37 41.04 19.28
CA ARG A 133 50.07 41.75 20.36
C ARG A 133 50.72 42.99 19.77
N ALA A 134 50.25 44.15 20.22
CA ALA A 134 50.92 45.42 20.04
C ALA A 134 51.71 45.76 21.31
N ARG A 135 52.98 46.14 21.11
CA ARG A 135 53.98 46.72 22.03
C ARG A 135 54.66 45.78 23.02
#